data_AF-A0A258YFQ8-F1
#
_entry.id   AF-A0A258YFQ8-F1
#
_cell.length_a   1.000
_cell.length_b   1.000
_cell.length_c   1.000
_cell.angle_alpha   90.00
_cell.angle_beta   90.00
_cell.angle_gamma   90.00
#
_symmetry.space_group_name_H-M   'P 1'
#
loop_
_entity.id
_entity.type
_entity.pdbx_description
1 polymer ?
#
loop_
_entity_poly.entity_id
_entity_poly.type
_entity_poly.pdbx_seq_one_letter_code
_entity_poly.pdbx_strand_id
1 'polypeptide(L)' 'AQSDFISEYNAFKGNAYGLANTLLQTAVLKPSCRSKKVKNLFFTGQLTVPGPGVPPSLISGEVVAKEISKLYD' A
#
# COMPACT_ATOMS: atom_id res chain seq x y z
N ALA A 1 20.48 9.88 3.27
CA ALA A 1 19.01 9.95 3.21
C ALA A 1 18.43 8.96 2.20
N GLN A 2 18.49 9.18 0.88
CA GLN A 2 17.86 8.26 -0.11
C GLN A 2 18.47 6.84 -0.08
N SER A 3 19.79 6.73 0.03
CA SER A 3 20.53 5.47 0.11
C SER A 3 20.04 4.61 1.29
N ASP A 4 19.79 5.25 2.42
CA ASP A 4 19.40 4.62 3.68
C ASP A 4 18.05 3.93 3.53
N PHE A 5 17.08 4.55 2.84
CA PHE A 5 15.76 3.95 2.64
C PHE A 5 15.77 2.69 1.77
N ILE A 6 16.66 2.63 0.77
CA ILE A 6 16.79 1.45 -0.09
C ILE A 6 17.29 0.27 0.75
N SER A 7 18.35 0.48 1.54
CA SER A 7 18.97 -0.59 2.34
C SER A 7 18.16 -0.99 3.57
N GLU A 8 17.53 -0.03 4.26
CA GLU A 8 16.84 -0.29 5.53
C GLU A 8 15.43 -0.84 5.34
N TYR A 9 14.72 -0.39 4.31
CA TYR A 9 13.30 -0.71 4.11
C TYR A 9 13.00 -1.43 2.80
N ASN A 10 14.03 -1.80 2.03
CA ASN A 10 13.88 -2.33 0.66
C ASN A 10 13.03 -1.40 -0.22
N ALA A 11 13.12 -0.09 0.00
CA ALA A 11 12.30 0.89 -0.69
C ALA A 11 12.79 1.07 -2.13
N PHE A 12 11.96 0.74 -3.12
CA PHE A 12 12.30 0.92 -4.52
C PHE A 12 12.71 2.36 -4.82
N LYS A 13 13.93 2.55 -5.35
CA LYS A 13 14.55 3.86 -5.64
C LYS A 13 14.62 4.82 -4.44
N GLY A 14 14.52 4.31 -3.21
CA GLY A 14 14.57 5.13 -1.98
C GLY A 14 13.25 5.86 -1.71
N ASN A 15 12.13 5.26 -2.12
CA ASN A 15 10.81 5.84 -1.95
C ASN A 15 10.37 5.88 -0.47
N ALA A 16 10.41 7.08 0.13
CA ALA A 16 9.99 7.33 1.51
C ALA A 16 8.51 7.72 1.67
N TYR A 17 7.82 8.09 0.58
CA TYR A 17 6.47 8.69 0.63
C TYR A 17 5.45 7.97 -0.25
N GLY A 18 5.71 6.73 -0.65
CA GLY A 18 4.82 5.92 -1.46
C GLY A 18 4.49 6.50 -2.83
N LEU A 19 3.25 6.30 -3.30
CA LEU A 19 2.80 6.78 -4.61
C LEU A 19 2.60 8.29 -4.60
N ALA A 20 2.94 8.94 -5.71
CA ALA A 20 2.72 10.38 -5.89
C ALA A 20 1.22 10.71 -5.83
N ASN A 21 0.87 11.82 -5.18
CA ASN A 21 -0.52 12.29 -5.12
C ASN A 21 -0.90 13.05 -6.41
N THR A 22 -0.94 12.34 -7.53
CA THR A 22 -1.45 12.89 -8.80
C THR A 22 -2.97 12.72 -8.88
N LEU A 23 -3.65 13.53 -9.68
CA LEU A 23 -5.11 13.44 -9.85
C LEU A 23 -5.60 12.03 -10.25
N LEU A 24 -4.78 11.27 -10.97
CA LEU A 24 -5.09 9.90 -11.39
C LEU A 24 -4.70 8.83 -10.36
N GLN A 25 -4.08 9.20 -9.25
CA GLN A 25 -3.65 8.29 -8.17
C GLN A 25 -4.37 8.57 -6.84
N THR A 26 -5.43 9.39 -6.86
CA THR A 26 -6.27 9.67 -5.70
C THR A 26 -7.48 8.74 -5.61
N ALA A 27 -8.01 8.59 -4.39
CA ALA A 27 -9.25 7.88 -4.07
C ALA A 27 -9.38 6.50 -4.76
N VAL A 28 -10.36 6.35 -5.65
CA VAL A 28 -10.71 5.07 -6.30
C VAL A 28 -9.72 4.62 -7.38
N LEU A 29 -8.88 5.52 -7.88
CA LEU A 29 -7.90 5.22 -8.94
C LEU A 29 -6.56 4.73 -8.37
N LYS A 30 -6.41 4.75 -7.04
CA LYS A 30 -5.24 4.23 -6.36
C LYS A 30 -5.18 2.69 -6.50
N PRO A 31 -3.98 2.08 -6.59
CA PRO A 31 -3.85 0.63 -6.62
C PRO A 31 -4.52 -0.05 -5.43
N SER A 32 -5.39 -1.02 -5.74
CA SER A 32 -6.12 -1.82 -4.76
C SER A 32 -5.16 -2.62 -3.87
N CYS A 33 -5.59 -2.86 -2.63
CA CYS A 33 -4.91 -3.76 -1.70
C CYS A 33 -5.06 -5.25 -2.09
N ARG A 34 -5.87 -5.60 -3.09
CA ARG A 34 -6.04 -6.99 -3.56
C ARG A 34 -5.43 -7.17 -4.95
N SER A 35 -4.68 -8.26 -5.13
CA SER A 35 -4.14 -8.62 -6.43
C SER A 35 -5.24 -9.05 -7.41
N LYS A 36 -5.26 -8.44 -8.60
CA LYS A 36 -6.13 -8.85 -9.71
C LYS A 36 -5.62 -10.09 -10.45
N LYS A 37 -4.32 -10.41 -10.31
CA LYS A 37 -3.64 -11.47 -11.07
C LYS A 37 -3.45 -12.75 -10.28
N VAL A 38 -3.27 -12.64 -8.96
CA VAL A 38 -2.97 -13.77 -8.08
C VAL A 38 -4.07 -13.88 -7.04
N LYS A 39 -4.69 -15.06 -6.94
CA LYS A 39 -5.72 -15.33 -5.93
C LYS A 39 -5.09 -15.38 -4.54
N ASN A 40 -5.83 -14.92 -3.53
CA ASN A 40 -5.41 -14.89 -2.13
C ASN A 40 -4.12 -14.09 -1.85
N LEU A 41 -3.81 -13.09 -2.70
CA LEU A 41 -2.69 -12.17 -2.49
C LEU A 41 -3.21 -10.76 -2.21
N PHE A 42 -2.76 -10.21 -1.09
CA PHE A 42 -3.13 -8.88 -0.60
C PHE A 42 -1.88 -8.07 -0.27
N PHE A 43 -2.01 -6.74 -0.32
CA PHE A 43 -0.95 -5.76 -0.15
C PHE A 43 -1.36 -4.75 0.93
N THR A 44 -0.41 -4.43 1.81
CA THR A 44 -0.54 -3.45 2.88
C THR A 44 0.63 -2.46 2.83
N GLY A 45 0.48 -1.31 3.49
CA GLY A 45 1.46 -0.25 3.57
C GLY A 45 1.19 0.93 2.62
N GLN A 46 2.21 1.76 2.45
CA GLN A 46 2.12 3.09 1.82
C GLN A 46 1.81 3.09 0.31
N LEU A 47 2.06 1.98 -0.39
CA LEU A 47 1.93 1.89 -1.85
C LEU A 47 0.53 1.47 -2.32
N THR A 48 -0.33 1.02 -1.42
CA THR A 48 -1.70 0.61 -1.73
C THR A 48 -2.72 1.45 -0.98
N VAL A 49 -4.01 1.26 -1.24
CA VAL A 49 -5.09 1.91 -0.45
C VAL A 49 -4.84 1.64 1.05
N PRO A 50 -4.84 2.66 1.93
CA PRO A 50 -5.30 4.05 1.73
C PRO A 50 -4.23 4.98 1.13
N GLY A 51 -2.96 4.78 1.44
CA GLY A 51 -1.85 5.49 0.81
C GLY A 51 -0.69 5.82 1.72
N PRO A 52 0.12 6.82 1.35
CA PRO A 52 1.36 7.10 2.05
C PRO A 52 1.16 7.87 3.35
N GLY A 53 2.19 7.83 4.20
CA GLY A 53 2.20 8.43 5.52
C GLY A 53 1.99 7.40 6.64
N VAL A 54 2.35 7.78 7.87
CA VAL A 54 2.33 6.87 9.02
C VAL A 54 0.92 6.37 9.34
N PRO A 55 -0.12 7.23 9.50
CA PRO A 55 -1.45 6.73 9.83
C PRO A 55 -2.06 5.85 8.73
N PRO A 56 -2.02 6.22 7.43
CA PRO A 56 -2.53 5.37 6.36
C PRO A 56 -1.81 4.02 6.24
N SER A 57 -0.50 3.98 6.47
CA SER A 57 0.26 2.73 6.43
C SER A 57 -0.16 1.77 7.54
N LEU A 58 -0.39 2.27 8.75
CA LEU A 58 -0.87 1.45 9.87
C LEU A 58 -2.29 0.94 9.64
N ILE A 59 -3.21 1.82 9.25
CA ILE A 59 -4.63 1.46 9.03
C ILE A 59 -4.80 0.52 7.82
N SER A 60 -3.87 0.54 6.87
CA SER A 60 -3.92 -0.36 5.70
C SER A 60 -3.97 -1.85 6.08
N GLY A 61 -3.34 -2.24 7.21
CA GLY A 61 -3.39 -3.61 7.70
C GLY A 61 -4.80 -4.01 8.14
N GLU A 62 -5.50 -3.11 8.85
CA GLU A 62 -6.89 -3.32 9.25
C GLU A 62 -7.82 -3.41 8.03
N VAL A 63 -7.60 -2.58 7.01
CA VAL A 63 -8.36 -2.62 5.74
C VAL A 63 -8.19 -3.98 5.06
N VAL A 64 -6.95 -4.47 4.96
CA VAL A 64 -6.67 -5.79 4.37
C VAL A 64 -7.30 -6.92 5.17
N ALA A 65 -7.21 -6.88 6.50
CA ALA A 65 -7.81 -7.89 7.37
C ALA A 65 -9.33 -7.97 7.17
N LYS A 66 -10.02 -6.81 7.12
CA LYS A 66 -11.45 -6.75 6.85
C LYS A 66 -11.82 -7.30 5.46
N GLU A 67 -11.00 -7.00 4.44
CA GLU A 67 -11.22 -7.50 3.08
C GLU A 67 -11.02 -9.01 2.99
N ILE A 68 -10.05 -9.58 3.71
CA ILE A 68 -9.84 -11.02 3.82
C ILE A 68 -11.03 -11.68 4.51
N SER A 69 -11.42 -11.19 5.69
CA SER A 69 -12.60 -11.68 6.42
C SER A 69 -13.84 -11.73 5.54
N LYS A 70 -14.15 -10.64 4.82
CA LYS A 70 -15.29 -10.59 3.90
C LYS A 70 -15.27 -11.67 2.79
N LEU A 71 -14.10 -12.13 2.39
CA LEU A 71 -13.94 -13.09 1.30
C LEU A 71 -13.93 -14.54 1.75
N TYR A 72 -13.63 -14.80 3.03
CA TYR A 72 -13.31 -16.13 3.54
C TYR A 72 -14.05 -16.51 4.84
N ASP A 73 -14.75 -15.57 5.49
CA ASP A 73 -15.76 -15.84 6.53
C ASP A 73 -17.12 -16.15 5.88
#